data_AF-A0A938GLU7-F1
#
_entry.id   AF-A0A938GLU7-F1
#
_cell.length_a   1.000
_cell.length_b   1.000
_cell.length_c   1.000
_cell.angle_alpha   90.00
_cell.angle_beta   90.00
_cell.angle_gamma   90.00
#
_symmetry.space_group_name_H-M   'P 1'
#
loop_
_entity.id
_entity.type
_entity.pdbx_description
1 polymer ?
#
loop_
_entity_poly.entity_id
_entity_poly.type
_entity_poly.pdbx_seq_one_letter_code
_entity_poly.pdbx_strand_id
1 'polypeptide(L)'
;MNETERKAAEAEGVTLATARRDAMKTLIRRDPERALDRAISETARGELPASVTELLETRVDGKGTLHATATGAPVSERPAGSPVVFHTAVFDDGRELNAYVYGRRAFQPSRKDIPMHGIAIGNSMALSEWPGRLLEPAEMDQAKATLAADPVCSTSSLPTASLGDETAVQTGKTVSFYCGKEHAADRLNSLASSENQLPPGLGFRSQPPVTAASGATGQTVPSFASSGDGDWTTGNKNIGIVRVTFNGTSYQSFSVGQCTDIISGIDQAYNDWSYGRLNIRGIGSSGSFVTTVLDLPHSASYYDANKDDGQDDDSVSTIWEIARSWALANGRAPWTYDYLIVLSGDAPIRDDQGDVVWWGGLGRVGEGLSFLRSTTVDSAIRVGLHEVGHNLGLAHSSNLYTTPQLINTFIGIPIYEYFSEYGDRYCRMGRGAEDFNARYKHWLRWLDDSNFPLAISDGRYTIREHDLEEKGGVRGLQVPFNAGLAVLGLDSSLTVEYRLTDPTNPLLAKGAQIHLMDASSPKVYLLDGTPETPNHEPDG
;
A
#
# COMPACT_ATOMS: atom_id res chain seq x y z
N MET A 1 -25.42 35.76 27.60
CA MET A 1 -24.96 36.37 26.34
C MET A 1 -26.16 37.03 25.67
N ASN A 2 -26.10 38.32 25.38
CA ASN A 2 -27.15 39.01 24.62
C ASN A 2 -27.04 38.65 23.12
N GLU A 3 -28.05 38.99 22.31
CA GLU A 3 -28.11 38.58 20.90
C GLU A 3 -26.94 39.12 20.06
N THR A 4 -26.45 40.32 20.37
CA THR A 4 -25.32 40.94 19.69
C THR A 4 -24.01 40.22 20.00
N GLU A 5 -23.77 39.90 21.27
CA GLU A 5 -22.62 39.09 21.70
C GLU A 5 -22.66 37.69 21.06
N ARG A 6 -23.85 37.08 20.94
CA ARG A 6 -24.00 35.78 20.27
C ARG A 6 -23.61 35.83 18.80
N LYS A 7 -24.09 36.84 18.06
CA LYS A 7 -23.75 37.02 16.64
C LYS A 7 -22.26 37.31 16.44
N ALA A 8 -21.64 38.08 17.35
CA ALA A 8 -20.21 38.34 17.32
C ALA A 8 -19.39 37.06 17.57
N ALA A 9 -19.75 36.27 18.59
CA ALA A 9 -19.11 34.99 18.89
C ALA A 9 -19.27 33.97 17.75
N GLU A 10 -20.43 33.96 17.08
CA GLU A 10 -20.67 33.11 15.91
C GLU A 10 -19.78 33.52 14.72
N ALA A 11 -19.66 34.83 14.44
CA ALA A 11 -18.78 35.32 13.38
C ALA A 11 -17.29 35.04 13.64
N GLU A 12 -16.86 35.18 14.90
CA GLU A 12 -15.53 34.76 15.33
C GLU A 12 -15.35 33.24 15.16
N GLY A 13 -16.33 32.44 15.57
CA GLY A 13 -16.35 31.00 15.39
C GLY A 13 -16.22 30.57 13.93
N VAL A 14 -16.93 31.24 13.01
CA VAL A 14 -16.82 31.00 11.56
C VAL A 14 -15.41 31.30 11.06
N THR A 15 -14.79 32.38 11.54
CA THR A 15 -13.42 32.77 11.16
C THR A 15 -12.40 31.73 11.63
N LEU A 16 -12.52 31.27 12.88
CA LEU A 16 -11.67 30.23 13.46
C LEU A 16 -11.87 28.87 12.77
N ALA A 17 -13.12 28.50 12.48
CA ALA A 17 -13.45 27.26 11.80
C ALA A 17 -12.92 27.22 10.37
N THR A 18 -12.98 28.35 9.66
CA THR A 18 -12.38 28.48 8.31
C THR A 18 -10.87 28.26 8.37
N ALA A 19 -10.16 28.95 9.27
CA ALA A 19 -8.72 28.78 9.42
C ALA A 19 -8.35 27.34 9.85
N ARG A 20 -9.15 26.74 10.74
CA ARG A 20 -8.99 25.34 11.14
C ARG A 20 -9.19 24.38 9.97
N ARG A 21 -10.18 24.61 9.10
CA ARG A 21 -10.48 23.75 7.95
C ARG A 21 -9.28 23.63 7.01
N ASP A 22 -8.63 24.75 6.70
CA ASP A 22 -7.43 24.76 5.83
C ASP A 22 -6.23 24.07 6.50
N ALA A 23 -6.03 24.33 7.79
CA ALA A 23 -5.00 23.67 8.58
C ALA A 23 -5.24 22.16 8.70
N MET A 24 -6.48 21.74 8.92
CA MET A 24 -6.88 20.34 9.02
C MET A 24 -6.78 19.62 7.68
N LYS A 25 -7.17 20.26 6.56
CA LYS A 25 -6.97 19.70 5.22
C LYS A 25 -5.48 19.44 4.97
N THR A 26 -4.60 20.35 5.36
CA THR A 26 -3.14 20.14 5.28
C THR A 26 -2.67 19.02 6.21
N LEU A 27 -3.18 18.98 7.45
CA LEU A 27 -2.82 17.97 8.44
C LEU A 27 -3.22 16.56 7.99
N ILE A 28 -4.43 16.39 7.43
CA ILE A 28 -4.90 15.13 6.83
C ILE A 28 -3.88 14.58 5.84
N ARG A 29 -3.28 15.44 5.00
CA ARG A 29 -2.32 15.02 3.96
C ARG A 29 -0.95 14.65 4.49
N ARG A 30 -0.53 15.27 5.59
CA ARG A 30 0.85 15.20 6.09
C ARG A 30 0.99 14.26 7.29
N ASP A 31 -0.04 14.18 8.13
CA ASP A 31 -0.07 13.45 9.38
C ASP A 31 -1.54 13.04 9.68
N PRO A 32 -2.07 12.03 8.98
CA PRO A 32 -3.46 11.62 9.12
C PRO A 32 -3.79 11.04 10.52
N GLU A 33 -2.81 10.42 11.19
CA GLU A 33 -2.96 9.97 12.59
C GLU A 33 -3.28 11.16 13.49
N ARG A 34 -2.46 12.21 13.42
CA ARG A 34 -2.70 13.42 14.21
C ARG A 34 -3.94 14.17 13.78
N ALA A 35 -4.33 14.12 12.51
CA ALA A 35 -5.59 14.70 12.06
C ALA A 35 -6.78 14.05 12.78
N LEU A 36 -6.78 12.72 12.91
CA LEU A 36 -7.79 11.96 13.63
C LEU A 36 -7.79 12.29 15.13
N ASP A 37 -6.61 12.37 15.76
CA ASP A 37 -6.48 12.77 17.18
C ASP A 37 -6.99 14.18 17.46
N ARG A 38 -6.93 15.06 16.45
CA ARG A 38 -7.37 16.45 16.54
C ARG A 38 -8.81 16.65 16.10
N ALA A 39 -9.52 15.60 15.69
CA ALA A 39 -10.91 15.68 15.28
C ALA A 39 -11.79 16.23 16.42
N ILE A 40 -12.78 17.06 16.08
CA ILE A 40 -13.78 17.55 17.04
C ILE A 40 -14.69 16.38 17.45
N SER A 41 -14.84 16.17 18.75
CA SER A 41 -15.78 15.19 19.32
C SER A 41 -17.23 15.49 18.92
N GLU A 42 -18.09 14.49 18.79
CA GLU A 42 -19.52 14.71 18.48
C GLU A 42 -20.21 15.51 19.57
N THR A 43 -19.80 15.31 20.83
CA THR A 43 -20.32 16.10 21.94
C THR A 43 -20.07 17.60 21.71
N ALA A 44 -18.83 18.01 21.47
CA ALA A 44 -18.50 19.40 21.16
C ALA A 44 -19.14 19.89 19.85
N ARG A 45 -19.25 19.04 18.83
CA ARG A 45 -19.91 19.38 17.57
C ARG A 45 -21.39 19.73 17.78
N GLY A 46 -22.10 18.98 18.64
CA GLY A 46 -23.50 19.21 18.97
C GLY A 46 -23.78 20.53 19.70
N GLU A 47 -22.76 21.15 20.28
CA GLU A 47 -22.86 22.45 20.97
C GLU A 47 -22.59 23.65 20.05
N LEU A 48 -22.08 23.41 18.83
CA LEU A 48 -21.70 24.46 17.89
C LEU A 48 -22.87 24.82 16.94
N PRO A 49 -22.98 26.10 16.54
CA PRO A 49 -23.98 26.51 15.55
C PRO A 49 -23.68 25.94 14.15
N ALA A 50 -24.73 25.78 13.35
CA ALA A 50 -24.66 25.18 12.00
C ALA A 50 -23.60 25.85 11.11
N SER A 51 -23.53 27.18 11.16
CA SER A 51 -22.57 28.03 10.43
C SER A 51 -21.10 27.68 10.72
N VAL A 52 -20.81 27.12 11.90
CA VAL A 52 -19.49 26.64 12.29
C VAL A 52 -19.34 25.17 11.91
N THR A 53 -20.33 24.33 12.19
CA THR A 53 -20.23 22.87 11.95
C THR A 53 -20.10 22.51 10.47
N GLU A 54 -20.69 23.29 9.57
CA GLU A 54 -20.56 23.12 8.11
C GLU A 54 -19.13 23.34 7.60
N LEU A 55 -18.29 24.06 8.37
CA LEU A 55 -16.88 24.32 8.05
C LEU A 55 -15.93 23.28 8.64
N LEU A 56 -16.41 22.41 9.53
CA LEU A 56 -15.59 21.38 10.17
C LEU A 56 -15.41 20.15 9.28
N GLU A 57 -14.47 19.29 9.65
CA GLU A 57 -14.32 17.96 9.09
C GLU A 57 -15.63 17.15 9.19
N THR A 58 -15.91 16.23 8.28
CA THR A 58 -17.01 15.28 8.39
C THR A 58 -16.50 13.93 8.89
N ARG A 59 -17.22 13.29 9.81
CA ARG A 59 -16.94 11.88 10.12
C ARG A 59 -17.37 11.01 8.95
N VAL A 60 -16.50 10.07 8.59
CA VAL A 60 -16.75 9.10 7.54
C VAL A 60 -16.71 7.73 8.16
N ASP A 61 -17.77 6.96 7.97
CA ASP A 61 -17.87 5.57 8.38
C ASP A 61 -18.56 4.80 7.24
N GLY A 62 -18.07 3.61 6.93
CA GLY A 62 -18.67 2.77 5.91
C GLY A 62 -17.87 1.53 5.57
N LYS A 63 -18.31 0.87 4.51
CA LYS A 63 -17.60 -0.24 3.87
C LYS A 63 -17.35 0.12 2.41
N GLY A 64 -16.33 -0.51 1.84
CA GLY A 64 -16.02 -0.33 0.44
C GLY A 64 -14.68 -0.94 0.05
N THR A 65 -14.09 -0.37 -1.00
CA THR A 65 -12.79 -0.76 -1.53
C THR A 65 -11.76 0.32 -1.22
N LEU A 66 -10.63 -0.09 -0.65
CA LEU A 66 -9.42 0.73 -0.57
C LEU A 66 -8.51 0.32 -1.71
N HIS A 67 -8.25 1.24 -2.64
CA HIS A 67 -7.26 1.07 -3.69
C HIS A 67 -5.92 1.60 -3.19
N ALA A 68 -4.85 0.81 -3.34
CA ALA A 68 -3.48 1.25 -3.15
C ALA A 68 -2.80 1.28 -4.52
N THR A 69 -2.36 2.45 -4.97
CA THR A 69 -1.68 2.61 -6.27
C THR A 69 -0.26 3.08 -6.03
N ALA A 70 0.70 2.26 -6.46
CA ALA A 70 2.12 2.58 -6.42
C ALA A 70 2.56 3.14 -7.77
N THR A 71 3.51 4.07 -7.73
CA THR A 71 4.15 4.62 -8.93
C THR A 71 5.43 3.86 -9.25
N GLY A 72 5.85 3.80 -10.49
CA GLY A 72 7.21 3.36 -10.84
C GLY A 72 7.95 4.46 -11.58
N ALA A 73 9.19 4.78 -11.19
CA ALA A 73 9.95 5.86 -11.81
C ALA A 73 11.48 5.71 -11.71
N PRO A 74 12.23 6.39 -12.59
CA PRO A 74 13.58 6.86 -12.27
C PRO A 74 13.45 8.01 -11.26
N VAL A 75 13.73 7.75 -9.97
CA VAL A 75 13.49 8.71 -8.88
C VAL A 75 14.35 9.99 -8.91
N SER A 76 15.15 10.20 -9.97
CA SER A 76 15.81 11.49 -10.26
C SER A 76 14.85 12.63 -10.66
N GLU A 77 13.60 12.31 -11.01
CA GLU A 77 12.62 13.29 -11.50
C GLU A 77 11.42 13.52 -10.56
N ARG A 78 11.41 12.87 -9.39
CA ARG A 78 10.30 12.98 -8.43
C ARG A 78 10.28 14.37 -7.78
N PRO A 79 9.18 15.14 -7.88
CA PRO A 79 9.03 16.38 -7.12
C PRO A 79 9.02 16.10 -5.61
N ALA A 80 9.67 16.97 -4.84
CA ALA A 80 9.77 16.82 -3.39
C ALA A 80 8.36 16.79 -2.75
N GLY A 81 8.08 15.74 -1.97
CA GLY A 81 6.82 15.58 -1.26
C GLY A 81 5.66 14.95 -2.06
N SER A 82 5.85 14.59 -3.33
CA SER A 82 4.86 13.79 -4.07
C SER A 82 4.76 12.37 -3.49
N PRO A 83 3.55 11.82 -3.25
CA PRO A 83 3.39 10.46 -2.78
C PRO A 83 3.83 9.46 -3.85
N VAL A 84 4.44 8.37 -3.41
CA VAL A 84 4.89 7.22 -4.25
C VAL A 84 3.89 6.07 -4.21
N VAL A 85 3.07 6.05 -3.16
CA VAL A 85 1.88 5.23 -3.04
C VAL A 85 0.76 6.14 -2.58
N PHE A 86 -0.34 6.16 -3.32
CA PHE A 86 -1.54 6.90 -2.96
C PHE A 86 -2.71 5.94 -2.80
N HIS A 87 -3.66 6.31 -1.95
CA HIS A 87 -4.81 5.49 -1.65
C HIS A 87 -6.10 6.21 -1.99
N THR A 88 -7.05 5.46 -2.55
CA THR A 88 -8.39 5.95 -2.87
C THR A 88 -9.40 5.04 -2.19
N ALA A 89 -10.28 5.61 -1.37
CA ALA A 89 -11.36 4.91 -0.69
C ALA A 89 -12.66 5.11 -1.45
N VAL A 90 -13.18 4.02 -2.03
CA VAL A 90 -14.48 3.97 -2.73
C VAL A 90 -15.48 3.25 -1.84
N PHE A 91 -16.43 3.98 -1.28
CA PHE A 91 -17.46 3.46 -0.38
C PHE A 91 -18.65 2.87 -1.15
N ASP A 92 -19.35 1.93 -0.53
CA ASP A 92 -20.55 1.29 -1.12
C ASP A 92 -21.70 2.26 -1.40
N ASP A 93 -21.69 3.45 -0.78
CA ASP A 93 -22.66 4.52 -1.03
C ASP A 93 -22.26 5.46 -2.18
N GLY A 94 -21.19 5.14 -2.91
CA GLY A 94 -20.72 5.88 -4.08
C GLY A 94 -19.79 7.05 -3.77
N ARG A 95 -19.46 7.30 -2.49
CA ARG A 95 -18.43 8.30 -2.16
C ARG A 95 -17.04 7.77 -2.53
N GLU A 96 -16.27 8.61 -3.19
CA GLU A 96 -14.86 8.38 -3.50
C GLU A 96 -14.02 9.47 -2.84
N LEU A 97 -13.02 9.07 -2.05
CA LEU A 97 -12.18 9.98 -1.27
C LEU A 97 -10.70 9.62 -1.44
N ASN A 98 -9.85 10.63 -1.59
CA ASN A 98 -8.41 10.50 -1.47
C ASN A 98 -8.06 10.19 -0.01
N ALA A 99 -7.64 8.95 0.24
CA ALA A 99 -7.36 8.43 1.56
C ALA A 99 -5.88 8.61 1.92
N TYR A 100 -5.64 9.35 3.00
CA TYR A 100 -4.32 9.50 3.59
C TYR A 100 -4.23 8.54 4.78
N VAL A 101 -3.25 7.64 4.73
CA VAL A 101 -3.13 6.49 5.62
C VAL A 101 -1.89 6.59 6.50
N TYR A 102 -1.89 5.84 7.60
CA TYR A 102 -0.78 5.65 8.52
C TYR A 102 -0.80 4.23 9.09
N GLY A 103 0.19 3.89 9.92
CA GLY A 103 0.27 2.61 10.60
C GLY A 103 0.18 1.44 9.62
N ARG A 104 -0.62 0.42 9.96
CA ARG A 104 -0.72 -0.80 9.13
C ARG A 104 -1.23 -0.56 7.70
N ARG A 105 -1.99 0.53 7.46
CA ARG A 105 -2.57 0.80 6.14
C ARG A 105 -1.55 1.37 5.16
N ALA A 106 -0.42 1.89 5.63
CA ALA A 106 0.62 2.45 4.76
C ALA A 106 1.20 1.44 3.75
N PHE A 107 1.22 0.16 4.11
CA PHE A 107 1.69 -0.94 3.25
C PHE A 107 0.62 -1.99 3.00
N GLN A 108 -0.65 -1.67 3.29
CA GLN A 108 -1.76 -2.56 2.99
C GLN A 108 -1.99 -2.53 1.47
N PRO A 109 -1.93 -3.66 0.75
CA PRO A 109 -2.32 -3.70 -0.65
C PRO A 109 -3.82 -3.36 -0.78
N SER A 110 -4.31 -3.17 -2.00
CA SER A 110 -5.73 -2.95 -2.22
C SER A 110 -6.62 -4.01 -1.53
N ARG A 111 -7.73 -3.56 -0.96
CA ARG A 111 -8.70 -4.42 -0.24
C ARG A 111 -10.12 -4.08 -0.65
N LYS A 112 -10.92 -5.10 -0.96
CA LYS A 112 -12.35 -4.99 -1.26
C LYS A 112 -13.18 -5.40 -0.05
N ASP A 113 -14.35 -4.81 0.11
CA ASP A 113 -15.31 -5.06 1.20
C ASP A 113 -14.65 -5.01 2.59
N ILE A 114 -13.91 -3.93 2.85
CA ILE A 114 -13.36 -3.67 4.18
C ILE A 114 -14.09 -2.50 4.84
N PRO A 115 -14.25 -2.54 6.18
CA PRO A 115 -14.74 -1.38 6.91
C PRO A 115 -13.65 -0.29 6.95
N MET A 116 -14.08 0.94 6.72
CA MET A 116 -13.22 2.13 6.70
C MET A 116 -13.90 3.24 7.49
N HIS A 117 -13.11 3.97 8.29
CA HIS A 117 -13.60 5.13 9.00
C HIS A 117 -12.51 6.18 9.20
N GLY A 118 -12.92 7.42 9.44
CA GLY A 118 -12.01 8.53 9.64
C GLY A 118 -12.71 9.88 9.59
N ILE A 119 -11.96 10.91 9.19
CA ILE A 119 -12.49 12.27 8.98
C ILE A 119 -12.14 12.78 7.59
N ALA A 120 -13.01 13.60 7.00
CA ALA A 120 -12.79 14.16 5.66
C ALA A 120 -13.05 15.67 5.60
N ILE A 121 -12.30 16.35 4.73
CA ILE A 121 -12.56 17.74 4.30
C ILE A 121 -12.52 17.77 2.77
N GLY A 122 -13.67 18.02 2.15
CA GLY A 122 -13.84 17.81 0.71
C GLY A 122 -13.57 16.34 0.38
N ASN A 123 -12.74 16.09 -0.63
CA ASN A 123 -12.38 14.73 -1.05
C ASN A 123 -11.14 14.17 -0.32
N SER A 124 -10.52 14.93 0.60
CA SER A 124 -9.35 14.48 1.36
C SER A 124 -9.79 13.85 2.69
N MET A 125 -9.46 12.57 2.90
CA MET A 125 -9.81 11.79 4.10
C MET A 125 -8.56 11.36 4.86
N ALA A 126 -8.50 11.60 6.17
CA ALA A 126 -7.58 10.86 7.04
C ALA A 126 -8.25 9.53 7.39
N LEU A 127 -7.70 8.43 6.90
CA LEU A 127 -8.24 7.09 7.09
C LEU A 127 -7.57 6.44 8.29
N SER A 128 -8.39 6.03 9.28
CA SER A 128 -7.87 5.31 10.44
C SER A 128 -7.25 4.00 10.03
N GLU A 129 -6.13 3.65 10.67
CA GLU A 129 -5.54 2.34 10.46
C GLU A 129 -6.46 1.22 10.93
N TRP A 130 -7.38 1.47 11.88
CA TRP A 130 -8.24 0.44 12.44
C TRP A 130 -9.51 0.18 11.61
N PRO A 131 -10.07 -1.04 11.65
CA PRO A 131 -11.34 -1.38 10.97
C PRO A 131 -12.57 -0.68 11.57
N GLY A 132 -12.45 -0.12 12.78
CA GLY A 132 -13.56 0.47 13.51
C GLY A 132 -13.07 1.36 14.65
N ARG A 133 -13.99 2.21 15.14
CA ARG A 133 -13.74 3.16 16.22
C ARG A 133 -14.57 2.87 17.45
N LEU A 134 -14.05 3.25 18.61
CA LEU A 134 -14.86 3.36 19.82
C LEU A 134 -15.88 4.50 19.66
N LEU A 135 -17.11 4.28 20.14
CA LEU A 135 -18.13 5.32 20.22
C LEU A 135 -17.91 6.21 21.45
N GLU A 136 -18.20 7.51 21.32
CA GLU A 136 -18.30 8.40 22.47
C GLU A 136 -19.46 7.98 23.39
N PRO A 137 -19.45 8.35 24.69
CA PRO A 137 -20.53 7.99 25.62
C PRO A 137 -21.92 8.36 25.10
N ALA A 138 -22.09 9.56 24.52
CA ALA A 138 -23.36 10.00 23.94
C ALA A 138 -23.78 9.16 22.72
N GLU A 139 -22.84 8.77 21.86
CA GLU A 139 -23.09 7.90 20.70
C GLU A 139 -23.48 6.49 21.16
N MET A 140 -22.81 5.98 22.20
CA MET A 140 -23.11 4.68 22.80
C MET A 140 -24.52 4.66 23.41
N ASP A 141 -24.89 5.70 24.17
CA ASP A 141 -26.22 5.81 24.77
C ASP A 141 -27.32 5.85 23.69
N GLN A 142 -27.10 6.61 22.62
CA GLN A 142 -28.00 6.66 21.46
C GLN A 142 -28.12 5.30 20.77
N ALA A 143 -27.00 4.62 20.51
CA ALA A 143 -27.02 3.30 19.90
C ALA A 143 -27.75 2.29 20.79
N LYS A 144 -27.52 2.32 22.10
CA LYS A 144 -28.13 1.41 23.07
C LYS A 144 -29.64 1.61 23.16
N ALA A 145 -30.13 2.86 23.06
CA ALA A 145 -31.56 3.17 23.05
C ALA A 145 -32.33 2.55 21.87
N THR A 146 -31.64 2.15 20.80
CA THR A 146 -32.25 1.48 19.64
C THR A 146 -32.33 -0.05 19.77
N LEU A 147 -31.68 -0.63 20.77
CA LEU A 147 -31.66 -2.08 20.96
C LEU A 147 -32.97 -2.60 21.57
N ALA A 148 -33.44 -3.75 21.08
CA ALA A 148 -34.63 -4.41 21.62
C ALA A 148 -34.37 -5.14 22.96
N ALA A 149 -33.12 -5.40 23.30
CA ALA A 149 -32.68 -6.09 24.51
C ALA A 149 -31.29 -5.62 24.93
N ASP A 150 -30.92 -5.90 26.18
CA ASP A 150 -29.58 -5.60 26.68
C ASP A 150 -28.51 -6.33 25.84
N PRO A 151 -27.45 -5.63 25.42
CA PRO A 151 -26.42 -6.23 24.59
C PRO A 151 -25.60 -7.27 25.36
N VAL A 152 -25.15 -8.29 24.63
CA VAL A 152 -24.25 -9.34 25.11
C VAL A 152 -22.90 -9.18 24.44
N CYS A 153 -21.82 -9.26 25.22
CA CYS A 153 -20.48 -9.20 24.68
C CYS A 153 -20.17 -10.47 23.89
N SER A 154 -19.81 -10.31 22.62
CA SER A 154 -19.51 -11.44 21.72
C SER A 154 -18.26 -12.24 22.14
N THR A 155 -17.37 -11.65 22.93
CA THR A 155 -16.14 -12.31 23.43
C THR A 155 -16.39 -13.13 24.69
N SER A 156 -17.08 -12.56 25.70
CA SER A 156 -17.32 -13.24 26.98
C SER A 156 -18.66 -13.98 27.07
N SER A 157 -19.59 -13.72 26.15
CA SER A 157 -20.99 -14.17 26.21
C SER A 157 -21.74 -13.70 27.46
N LEU A 158 -21.23 -12.68 28.17
CA LEU A 158 -21.88 -12.06 29.33
C LEU A 158 -22.60 -10.76 28.93
N PRO A 159 -23.60 -10.30 29.72
CA PRO A 159 -24.14 -8.96 29.57
C PRO A 159 -23.02 -7.92 29.57
N THR A 160 -23.06 -6.97 28.65
CA THR A 160 -21.99 -5.97 28.48
C THR A 160 -21.83 -5.06 29.70
N ALA A 161 -22.90 -4.83 30.46
CA ALA A 161 -22.86 -4.07 31.71
C ALA A 161 -22.17 -4.80 32.89
N SER A 162 -21.81 -6.09 32.75
CA SER A 162 -21.33 -6.93 33.85
C SER A 162 -20.09 -6.43 34.59
N LEU A 163 -19.23 -5.65 33.92
CA LEU A 163 -17.99 -5.12 34.49
C LEU A 163 -18.03 -3.61 34.80
N GLY A 164 -19.11 -2.92 34.44
CA GLY A 164 -19.22 -1.46 34.60
C GLY A 164 -18.31 -0.62 33.66
N ASP A 165 -17.63 -1.24 32.69
CA ASP A 165 -16.79 -0.60 31.68
C ASP A 165 -17.32 -0.90 30.25
N GLU A 166 -18.64 -0.85 30.08
CA GLU A 166 -19.28 -1.11 28.80
C GLU A 166 -18.69 -0.20 27.70
N THR A 167 -18.36 -0.80 26.57
CA THR A 167 -17.75 -0.11 25.43
C THR A 167 -18.45 -0.52 24.14
N ALA A 168 -18.71 0.44 23.25
CA ALA A 168 -19.27 0.17 21.93
C ALA A 168 -18.25 0.49 20.82
N VAL A 169 -18.22 -0.37 19.80
CA VAL A 169 -17.37 -0.21 18.61
C VAL A 169 -18.27 -0.10 17.39
N GLN A 170 -18.02 0.91 16.56
CA GLN A 170 -18.59 1.01 15.24
C GLN A 170 -17.63 0.44 14.19
N THR A 171 -18.11 -0.51 13.41
CA THR A 171 -17.38 -1.13 12.29
C THR A 171 -18.25 -1.04 11.05
N GLY A 172 -17.85 -0.20 10.09
CA GLY A 172 -18.72 0.20 8.98
C GLY A 172 -20.03 0.80 9.52
N LYS A 173 -21.18 0.19 9.17
CA LYS A 173 -22.51 0.63 9.63
C LYS A 173 -23.04 -0.14 10.85
N THR A 174 -22.24 -1.04 11.43
CA THR A 174 -22.68 -1.90 12.54
C THR A 174 -22.05 -1.44 13.85
N VAL A 175 -22.86 -1.31 14.90
CA VAL A 175 -22.40 -1.08 16.27
C VAL A 175 -22.42 -2.39 17.04
N SER A 176 -21.31 -2.73 17.69
CA SER A 176 -21.16 -3.90 18.55
C SER A 176 -20.75 -3.46 19.96
N PHE A 177 -21.29 -4.12 20.98
CA PHE A 177 -21.03 -3.78 22.38
C PHE A 177 -20.18 -4.85 23.07
N TYR A 178 -19.32 -4.40 23.98
CA TYR A 178 -18.35 -5.22 24.70
C TYR A 178 -18.39 -4.86 26.18
N CYS A 179 -18.02 -5.81 27.04
CA CYS A 179 -17.98 -5.59 28.49
C CYS A 179 -16.76 -4.79 28.98
N GLY A 180 -15.87 -4.37 28.08
CA GLY A 180 -14.64 -3.65 28.39
C GLY A 180 -13.86 -3.26 27.14
N LYS A 181 -12.95 -2.30 27.27
CA LYS A 181 -12.08 -1.85 26.17
C LYS A 181 -11.14 -2.94 25.63
N GLU A 182 -10.73 -3.88 26.47
CA GLU A 182 -9.84 -4.99 26.08
C GLU A 182 -10.51 -5.90 25.02
N HIS A 183 -11.74 -6.38 25.28
CA HIS A 183 -12.47 -7.18 24.31
C HIS A 183 -12.82 -6.41 23.02
N ALA A 184 -13.05 -5.10 23.12
CA ALA A 184 -13.22 -4.23 21.96
C ALA A 184 -11.92 -4.15 21.13
N ALA A 185 -10.77 -3.99 21.79
CA ALA A 185 -9.46 -3.97 21.13
C ALA A 185 -9.12 -5.33 20.48
N ASP A 186 -9.37 -6.45 21.17
CA ASP A 186 -9.19 -7.79 20.61
C ASP A 186 -10.01 -8.01 19.34
N ARG A 187 -11.25 -7.51 19.32
CA ARG A 187 -12.06 -7.56 18.11
C ARG A 187 -11.45 -6.75 16.98
N LEU A 188 -11.02 -5.52 17.24
CA LEU A 188 -10.41 -4.66 16.22
C LEU A 188 -9.12 -5.28 15.66
N ASN A 189 -8.29 -5.87 16.54
CA ASN A 189 -7.10 -6.64 16.15
C ASN A 189 -7.44 -7.84 15.26
N SER A 190 -8.49 -8.60 15.63
CA SER A 190 -8.96 -9.73 14.84
C SER A 190 -9.45 -9.31 13.45
N LEU A 191 -10.21 -8.22 13.37
CA LEU A 191 -10.69 -7.65 12.11
C LEU A 191 -9.52 -7.16 11.25
N ALA A 192 -8.58 -6.41 11.82
CA ALA A 192 -7.40 -5.91 11.12
C ALA A 192 -6.56 -7.06 10.54
N SER A 193 -6.38 -8.12 11.32
CA SER A 193 -5.67 -9.33 10.89
C SER A 193 -6.40 -10.05 9.75
N SER A 194 -7.73 -10.06 9.76
CA SER A 194 -8.53 -10.66 8.69
C SER A 194 -8.46 -9.86 7.38
N GLU A 195 -8.42 -8.52 7.45
CA GLU A 195 -8.24 -7.68 6.26
C GLU A 195 -6.92 -7.99 5.56
N ASN A 196 -5.84 -8.22 6.31
CA ASN A 196 -4.53 -8.52 5.71
C ASN A 196 -4.54 -9.80 4.85
N GLN A 197 -5.51 -10.71 5.05
CA GLN A 197 -5.64 -11.96 4.29
C GLN A 197 -6.44 -11.84 2.99
N LEU A 198 -6.98 -10.65 2.68
CA LEU A 198 -7.83 -10.41 1.49
C LEU A 198 -7.08 -9.67 0.38
N PRO A 199 -7.45 -9.83 -0.91
CA PRO A 199 -8.02 -11.07 -1.41
C PRO A 199 -7.03 -12.24 -1.18
N PRO A 200 -7.51 -13.50 -1.18
CA PRO A 200 -6.63 -14.67 -1.07
C PRO A 200 -5.46 -14.57 -2.06
N GLY A 201 -4.24 -14.85 -1.61
CA GLY A 201 -3.04 -14.75 -2.45
C GLY A 201 -2.02 -13.70 -2.04
N LEU A 202 -2.47 -12.59 -1.44
CA LEU A 202 -1.66 -11.39 -1.17
C LEU A 202 -1.42 -11.09 0.31
N GLY A 203 -1.95 -11.95 1.18
CA GLY A 203 -1.86 -11.82 2.62
C GLY A 203 -0.93 -12.83 3.24
N PHE A 204 -0.26 -12.41 4.30
CA PHE A 204 0.46 -13.29 5.20
C PHE A 204 -0.42 -13.55 6.43
N ARG A 205 -0.64 -14.82 6.80
CA ARG A 205 -1.31 -15.13 8.06
C ARG A 205 -0.27 -15.01 9.18
N SER A 206 -0.50 -14.05 10.08
CA SER A 206 0.29 -13.94 11.32
C SER A 206 0.30 -15.28 12.03
N GLN A 207 1.50 -15.77 12.31
CA GLN A 207 1.72 -17.02 13.02
C GLN A 207 2.05 -16.70 14.48
N PRO A 208 1.69 -17.58 15.43
CA PRO A 208 2.05 -17.39 16.83
C PRO A 208 3.55 -17.16 16.99
N PRO A 209 3.96 -16.24 17.88
CA PRO A 209 5.37 -16.03 18.19
C PRO A 209 6.06 -17.35 18.56
N VAL A 210 7.31 -17.52 18.12
CA VAL A 210 8.14 -18.71 18.40
C VAL A 210 9.16 -18.39 19.48
N THR A 211 9.52 -19.36 20.32
CA THR A 211 10.54 -19.16 21.35
C THR A 211 11.94 -19.14 20.72
N ALA A 212 12.68 -18.06 20.92
CA ALA A 212 14.08 -17.98 20.50
C ALA A 212 14.96 -18.91 21.37
N ALA A 213 15.82 -19.70 20.72
CA ALA A 213 16.72 -20.61 21.42
C ALA A 213 17.97 -19.89 21.96
N SER A 214 18.39 -18.76 21.37
CA SER A 214 19.62 -18.04 21.74
C SER A 214 19.50 -16.52 21.80
N GLY A 215 20.47 -15.87 22.47
CA GLY A 215 20.54 -14.41 22.71
C GLY A 215 19.48 -13.86 23.68
N ALA A 216 18.40 -14.62 23.89
CA ALA A 216 17.26 -14.28 24.73
C ALA A 216 16.45 -15.55 25.06
N THR A 217 17.09 -16.59 25.62
CA THR A 217 16.43 -17.87 25.94
C THR A 217 15.14 -17.67 26.74
N GLY A 218 14.02 -18.19 26.20
CA GLY A 218 12.69 -18.05 26.80
C GLY A 218 11.88 -16.82 26.35
N GLN A 219 12.46 -15.93 25.53
CA GLN A 219 11.71 -14.88 24.86
C GLN A 219 11.04 -15.40 23.59
N THR A 220 9.86 -14.89 23.30
CA THR A 220 9.16 -15.13 22.03
C THR A 220 9.54 -14.07 21.01
N VAL A 221 9.81 -14.49 19.78
CA VAL A 221 10.01 -13.62 18.61
C VAL A 221 8.89 -13.84 17.60
N PRO A 222 8.61 -12.87 16.72
CA PRO A 222 7.61 -13.06 15.66
C PRO A 222 7.89 -14.30 14.80
N SER A 223 6.83 -14.89 14.26
CA SER A 223 6.94 -16.00 13.32
C SER A 223 6.73 -15.53 11.89
N PHE A 224 7.55 -16.07 10.99
CA PHE A 224 7.68 -15.63 9.60
C PHE A 224 7.36 -16.75 8.61
N ALA A 225 6.69 -17.83 9.04
CA ALA A 225 6.34 -18.97 8.20
C ALA A 225 5.24 -18.64 7.17
N SER A 226 5.54 -18.87 5.90
CA SER A 226 4.60 -18.63 4.79
C SER A 226 3.32 -19.46 4.99
N SER A 227 2.17 -18.78 5.04
CA SER A 227 0.88 -19.44 5.19
C SER A 227 -0.21 -18.67 4.44
N GLY A 228 -1.11 -19.42 3.80
CA GLY A 228 -2.15 -18.89 2.92
C GLY A 228 -2.03 -19.43 1.50
N ASP A 229 -2.99 -19.05 0.65
CA ASP A 229 -3.07 -19.44 -0.75
C ASP A 229 -1.94 -18.78 -1.58
N GLY A 230 -1.16 -19.59 -2.31
CA GLY A 230 -0.08 -19.15 -3.19
C GLY A 230 -0.49 -18.92 -4.63
N ASP A 231 -1.76 -19.20 -4.98
CA ASP A 231 -2.22 -19.23 -6.35
C ASP A 231 -2.05 -17.87 -7.03
N TRP A 232 -2.20 -16.75 -6.34
CA TRP A 232 -2.01 -15.42 -6.95
C TRP A 232 -0.57 -15.12 -7.38
N THR A 233 0.41 -15.70 -6.68
CA THR A 233 1.84 -15.36 -6.82
C THR A 233 2.63 -16.46 -7.53
N THR A 234 2.00 -17.59 -7.84
CA THR A 234 2.62 -18.76 -8.47
C THR A 234 1.71 -19.38 -9.55
N GLY A 235 2.19 -20.43 -10.20
CA GLY A 235 1.52 -21.12 -11.29
C GLY A 235 1.55 -20.36 -12.61
N ASN A 236 0.69 -20.77 -13.53
CA ASN A 236 0.57 -20.16 -14.84
C ASN A 236 -0.46 -19.03 -14.80
N LYS A 237 -0.01 -17.81 -15.12
CA LYS A 237 -0.81 -16.59 -15.19
C LYS A 237 -0.99 -16.13 -16.63
N ASN A 238 -1.95 -15.24 -16.83
CA ASN A 238 -2.30 -14.64 -18.11
C ASN A 238 -2.25 -13.11 -17.99
N ILE A 239 -1.55 -12.46 -18.91
CA ILE A 239 -1.50 -11.00 -19.04
C ILE A 239 -2.40 -10.55 -20.19
N GLY A 240 -3.31 -9.62 -19.93
CA GLY A 240 -4.00 -8.84 -20.96
C GLY A 240 -3.29 -7.53 -21.21
N ILE A 241 -2.98 -7.19 -22.46
CA ILE A 241 -2.50 -5.87 -22.84
C ILE A 241 -3.61 -5.11 -23.57
N VAL A 242 -3.98 -3.94 -23.04
CA VAL A 242 -4.85 -2.96 -23.69
C VAL A 242 -4.00 -1.77 -24.13
N ARG A 243 -3.88 -1.58 -25.43
CA ARG A 243 -3.18 -0.42 -26.00
C ARG A 243 -4.16 0.74 -26.12
N VAL A 244 -3.77 1.93 -25.66
CA VAL A 244 -4.65 3.10 -25.70
C VAL A 244 -4.13 4.20 -26.63
N THR A 245 -5.06 4.90 -27.27
CA THR A 245 -4.89 6.23 -27.83
C THR A 245 -5.82 7.19 -27.11
N PHE A 246 -5.60 8.50 -27.29
CA PHE A 246 -6.41 9.53 -26.66
C PHE A 246 -7.03 10.39 -27.74
N ASN A 247 -8.23 10.91 -27.48
CA ASN A 247 -9.10 11.59 -28.44
C ASN A 247 -8.36 12.31 -29.57
N GLY A 248 -8.39 11.69 -30.76
CA GLY A 248 -7.88 12.26 -32.02
C GLY A 248 -6.36 12.39 -32.15
N THR A 249 -5.57 12.01 -31.13
CA THR A 249 -4.11 12.13 -31.14
C THR A 249 -3.47 10.75 -31.07
N SER A 250 -2.74 10.39 -32.13
CA SER A 250 -1.93 9.18 -32.14
C SER A 250 -0.59 9.44 -31.47
N TYR A 251 -0.33 8.70 -30.40
CA TYR A 251 0.97 8.58 -29.75
C TYR A 251 1.69 7.33 -30.27
N GLN A 252 2.99 7.21 -29.98
CA GLN A 252 3.72 5.99 -30.31
C GLN A 252 3.03 4.79 -29.66
N SER A 253 2.50 3.89 -30.48
CA SER A 253 1.82 2.69 -30.00
C SER A 253 2.63 1.44 -30.33
N PHE A 254 2.53 0.44 -29.46
CA PHE A 254 3.16 -0.85 -29.70
C PHE A 254 2.34 -1.69 -30.69
N SER A 255 3.02 -2.31 -31.65
CA SER A 255 2.43 -3.37 -32.48
C SER A 255 2.05 -4.58 -31.62
N VAL A 256 1.20 -5.47 -32.15
CA VAL A 256 0.87 -6.73 -31.47
C VAL A 256 2.12 -7.60 -31.28
N GLY A 257 3.05 -7.60 -32.25
CA GLY A 257 4.33 -8.29 -32.15
C GLY A 257 5.16 -7.78 -30.97
N GLN A 258 5.33 -6.46 -30.85
CA GLN A 258 6.02 -5.86 -29.71
C GLN A 258 5.34 -6.15 -28.36
N CYS A 259 4.00 -6.18 -28.32
CA CYS A 259 3.29 -6.59 -27.11
C CYS A 259 3.51 -8.07 -26.77
N THR A 260 3.67 -8.92 -27.78
CA THR A 260 4.04 -10.33 -27.60
C THR A 260 5.43 -10.44 -26.99
N ASP A 261 6.39 -9.65 -27.49
CA ASP A 261 7.75 -9.59 -26.96
C ASP A 261 7.77 -9.09 -25.51
N ILE A 262 6.94 -8.09 -25.17
CA ILE A 262 6.79 -7.60 -23.80
C ILE A 262 6.30 -8.71 -22.87
N ILE A 263 5.24 -9.43 -23.24
CA ILE A 263 4.71 -10.55 -22.45
C ILE A 263 5.77 -11.64 -22.28
N SER A 264 6.48 -11.98 -23.36
CA SER A 264 7.54 -13.00 -23.34
C SER A 264 8.73 -12.58 -22.47
N GLY A 265 9.11 -11.30 -22.47
CA GLY A 265 10.19 -10.79 -21.63
C GLY A 265 9.83 -10.77 -20.15
N ILE A 266 8.58 -10.43 -19.82
CA ILE A 266 8.06 -10.51 -18.45
C ILE A 266 8.00 -11.98 -18.00
N ASP A 267 7.52 -12.89 -18.85
CA ASP A 267 7.51 -14.34 -18.59
C ASP A 267 8.92 -14.86 -18.28
N GLN A 268 9.88 -14.58 -19.16
CA GLN A 268 11.26 -15.05 -19.00
C GLN A 268 11.87 -14.61 -17.67
N ALA A 269 11.74 -13.33 -17.33
CA ALA A 269 12.28 -12.81 -16.08
C ALA A 269 11.57 -13.40 -14.85
N TYR A 270 10.24 -13.47 -14.83
CA TYR A 270 9.54 -14.05 -13.69
C TYR A 270 9.71 -15.56 -13.56
N ASN A 271 9.80 -16.29 -14.68
CA ASN A 271 10.13 -17.71 -14.65
C ASN A 271 11.49 -17.94 -13.98
N ASP A 272 12.50 -17.17 -14.38
CA ASP A 272 13.84 -17.23 -13.79
C ASP A 272 13.83 -16.83 -12.31
N TRP A 273 13.34 -15.63 -11.98
CA TRP A 273 13.38 -15.08 -10.62
C TRP A 273 12.59 -15.91 -9.61
N SER A 274 11.57 -16.65 -10.08
CA SER A 274 10.69 -17.50 -9.27
C SER A 274 11.12 -18.97 -9.22
N TYR A 275 12.24 -19.34 -9.85
CA TYR A 275 12.68 -20.73 -10.00
C TYR A 275 11.60 -21.63 -10.63
N GLY A 276 10.98 -21.11 -11.69
CA GLY A 276 9.91 -21.76 -12.46
C GLY A 276 8.54 -21.81 -11.77
N ARG A 277 8.37 -21.17 -10.60
CA ARG A 277 7.09 -21.19 -9.88
C ARG A 277 6.05 -20.27 -10.46
N LEU A 278 6.42 -19.19 -11.14
CA LEU A 278 5.53 -18.28 -11.85
C LEU A 278 5.85 -18.31 -13.33
N ASN A 279 4.82 -18.48 -14.16
CA ASN A 279 4.94 -18.47 -15.62
C ASN A 279 3.81 -17.61 -16.18
N ILE A 280 4.07 -16.84 -17.23
CA ILE A 280 3.05 -16.11 -17.98
C ILE A 280 2.79 -16.84 -19.30
N ARG A 281 1.57 -17.29 -19.54
CA ARG A 281 1.22 -17.95 -20.81
C ARG A 281 1.38 -16.98 -21.97
N GLY A 282 1.93 -17.44 -23.08
CA GLY A 282 1.94 -16.67 -24.33
C GLY A 282 0.53 -16.33 -24.84
N ILE A 283 0.47 -15.50 -25.88
CA ILE A 283 -0.80 -15.06 -26.47
C ILE A 283 -1.57 -16.25 -27.05
N GLY A 284 -2.84 -16.40 -26.68
CA GLY A 284 -3.67 -17.51 -27.17
C GLY A 284 -5.14 -17.43 -26.80
N SER A 285 -5.89 -18.49 -27.14
CA SER A 285 -7.32 -18.60 -26.78
C SER A 285 -7.51 -18.75 -25.27
N SER A 286 -6.64 -19.50 -24.60
CA SER A 286 -6.64 -19.73 -23.14
C SER A 286 -5.47 -19.08 -22.40
N GLY A 287 -4.69 -18.23 -23.09
CA GLY A 287 -3.49 -17.58 -22.56
C GLY A 287 -3.65 -16.06 -22.48
N SER A 288 -2.51 -15.38 -22.50
CA SER A 288 -2.46 -13.91 -22.58
C SER A 288 -3.11 -13.38 -23.85
N PHE A 289 -3.35 -12.07 -23.91
CA PHE A 289 -3.93 -11.44 -25.09
C PHE A 289 -3.49 -9.99 -25.26
N VAL A 290 -3.71 -9.48 -26.47
CA VAL A 290 -3.56 -8.06 -26.81
C VAL A 290 -4.84 -7.64 -27.50
N THR A 291 -5.54 -6.62 -26.97
CA THR A 291 -6.76 -6.12 -27.61
C THR A 291 -6.44 -5.31 -28.87
N THR A 292 -7.47 -5.03 -29.67
CA THR A 292 -7.42 -3.87 -30.58
C THR A 292 -7.17 -2.58 -29.78
N VAL A 293 -6.68 -1.54 -30.44
CA VAL A 293 -6.38 -0.25 -29.79
C VAL A 293 -7.69 0.37 -29.29
N LEU A 294 -7.71 0.76 -28.03
CA LEU A 294 -8.79 1.49 -27.37
C LEU A 294 -8.58 2.98 -27.58
N ASP A 295 -9.54 3.67 -28.20
CA ASP A 295 -9.52 5.13 -28.29
C ASP A 295 -10.25 5.72 -27.08
N LEU A 296 -9.52 6.41 -26.22
CA LEU A 296 -10.07 7.02 -25.01
C LEU A 296 -10.84 8.31 -25.36
N PRO A 297 -11.97 8.57 -24.68
CA PRO A 297 -12.87 9.69 -25.01
C PRO A 297 -12.26 11.09 -24.81
N HIS A 298 -11.17 11.20 -24.04
CA HIS A 298 -10.53 12.46 -23.67
C HIS A 298 -9.03 12.47 -24.03
N SER A 299 -8.39 13.64 -23.96
CA SER A 299 -6.96 13.81 -24.19
C SER A 299 -6.11 13.17 -23.08
N ALA A 300 -4.82 12.92 -23.34
CA ALA A 300 -3.92 12.38 -22.30
C ALA A 300 -3.81 13.30 -21.06
N SER A 301 -3.90 14.61 -21.26
CA SER A 301 -3.89 15.62 -20.18
C SER A 301 -5.20 15.71 -19.39
N TYR A 302 -6.27 15.07 -19.86
CA TYR A 302 -7.51 14.98 -19.10
C TYR A 302 -7.34 14.01 -17.92
N TYR A 303 -6.61 12.92 -18.14
CA TYR A 303 -6.41 11.85 -17.17
C TYR A 303 -5.30 12.15 -16.15
N ASP A 304 -5.35 13.32 -15.54
CA ASP A 304 -4.42 13.76 -14.50
C ASP A 304 -4.69 13.00 -13.19
N ALA A 305 -3.63 12.60 -12.49
CA ALA A 305 -3.72 11.88 -11.24
C ALA A 305 -4.21 12.74 -10.05
N ASN A 306 -4.29 14.08 -10.15
CA ASN A 306 -4.38 14.94 -8.96
C ASN A 306 -5.24 16.22 -9.07
N LYS A 307 -6.33 16.26 -9.84
CA LYS A 307 -7.25 17.41 -9.75
C LYS A 307 -8.11 17.36 -8.49
N ASP A 308 -7.62 18.01 -7.44
CA ASP A 308 -8.39 18.41 -6.26
C ASP A 308 -9.13 19.74 -6.52
N ASP A 309 -9.77 19.90 -7.67
CA ASP A 309 -10.56 21.10 -8.02
C ASP A 309 -12.05 20.96 -7.63
N GLY A 310 -12.43 19.83 -7.04
CA GLY A 310 -13.79 19.56 -6.61
C GLY A 310 -14.77 19.27 -7.75
N GLN A 311 -14.28 19.03 -8.97
CA GLN A 311 -15.07 18.55 -10.11
C GLN A 311 -14.37 17.36 -10.77
N ASP A 312 -14.92 16.17 -10.55
CA ASP A 312 -14.66 14.88 -11.22
C ASP A 312 -13.23 14.28 -11.13
N ASP A 313 -13.16 13.06 -10.57
CA ASP A 313 -11.95 12.22 -10.39
C ASP A 313 -11.54 11.56 -11.72
N ASP A 314 -11.04 12.35 -12.66
CA ASP A 314 -10.60 11.86 -13.97
C ASP A 314 -9.21 11.21 -13.91
N SER A 315 -9.00 10.27 -13.00
CA SER A 315 -7.68 9.64 -12.78
C SER A 315 -7.40 8.46 -13.71
N VAL A 316 -6.16 7.94 -13.66
CA VAL A 316 -5.76 6.69 -14.33
C VAL A 316 -6.66 5.50 -13.90
N SER A 317 -7.31 5.59 -12.74
CA SER A 317 -8.34 4.63 -12.30
C SER A 317 -9.44 4.46 -13.35
N THR A 318 -9.96 5.56 -13.88
CA THR A 318 -10.99 5.56 -14.94
C THR A 318 -10.50 4.86 -16.20
N ILE A 319 -9.22 5.02 -16.56
CA ILE A 319 -8.65 4.31 -17.72
C ILE A 319 -8.68 2.79 -17.51
N TRP A 320 -8.35 2.29 -16.32
CA TRP A 320 -8.42 0.84 -16.05
C TRP A 320 -9.83 0.29 -16.17
N GLU A 321 -10.84 1.04 -15.75
CA GLU A 321 -12.25 0.63 -15.86
C GLU A 321 -12.72 0.59 -17.32
N ILE A 322 -12.38 1.61 -18.11
CA ILE A 322 -12.65 1.62 -19.55
C ILE A 322 -11.90 0.48 -20.24
N ALA A 323 -10.63 0.24 -19.89
CA ALA A 323 -9.80 -0.83 -20.46
C ALA A 323 -10.36 -2.23 -20.15
N ARG A 324 -10.86 -2.46 -18.92
CA ARG A 324 -11.55 -3.71 -18.56
C ARG A 324 -12.82 -3.92 -19.40
N SER A 325 -13.62 -2.87 -19.54
CA SER A 325 -14.83 -2.89 -20.37
C SER A 325 -14.50 -3.15 -21.85
N TRP A 326 -13.42 -2.55 -22.35
CA TRP A 326 -12.91 -2.77 -23.70
C TRP A 326 -12.42 -4.21 -23.93
N ALA A 327 -11.68 -4.77 -22.97
CA ALA A 327 -11.23 -6.16 -23.02
C ALA A 327 -12.45 -7.10 -23.07
N LEU A 328 -13.47 -6.86 -22.25
CA LEU A 328 -14.72 -7.63 -22.29
C LEU A 328 -15.42 -7.52 -23.65
N ALA A 329 -15.51 -6.32 -24.22
CA ALA A 329 -16.08 -6.10 -25.55
C ALA A 329 -15.28 -6.81 -26.67
N ASN A 330 -13.98 -7.03 -26.46
CA ASN A 330 -13.10 -7.82 -27.33
C ASN A 330 -13.07 -9.33 -26.95
N GLY A 331 -14.06 -9.81 -26.20
CA GLY A 331 -14.22 -11.23 -25.86
C GLY A 331 -13.32 -11.75 -24.74
N ARG A 332 -12.70 -10.86 -23.95
CA ARG A 332 -11.79 -11.21 -22.85
C ARG A 332 -12.45 -10.86 -21.52
N ALA A 333 -13.17 -11.83 -20.95
CA ALA A 333 -13.84 -11.64 -19.66
C ALA A 333 -12.81 -11.48 -18.51
N PRO A 334 -13.15 -10.75 -17.43
CA PRO A 334 -12.21 -10.44 -16.34
C PRO A 334 -11.55 -11.65 -15.67
N TRP A 335 -12.21 -12.82 -15.65
CA TRP A 335 -11.68 -14.06 -15.08
C TRP A 335 -10.77 -14.87 -16.03
N THR A 336 -10.50 -14.35 -17.24
CA THR A 336 -9.64 -15.03 -18.23
C THR A 336 -8.18 -14.58 -18.19
N TYR A 337 -7.90 -13.55 -17.40
CA TYR A 337 -6.57 -13.00 -17.17
C TYR A 337 -6.38 -12.67 -15.69
N ASP A 338 -5.13 -12.68 -15.25
CA ASP A 338 -4.75 -12.36 -13.88
C ASP A 338 -4.29 -10.91 -13.76
N TYR A 339 -3.57 -10.42 -14.78
CA TYR A 339 -3.06 -9.06 -14.84
C TYR A 339 -3.49 -8.36 -16.12
N LEU A 340 -3.88 -7.09 -16.02
CA LEU A 340 -4.18 -6.21 -17.14
C LEU A 340 -3.19 -5.06 -17.16
N ILE A 341 -2.50 -4.91 -18.28
CA ILE A 341 -1.55 -3.84 -18.54
C ILE A 341 -2.17 -2.89 -19.56
N VAL A 342 -2.31 -1.63 -19.19
CA VAL A 342 -2.64 -0.55 -20.13
C VAL A 342 -1.35 0.08 -20.64
N LEU A 343 -1.17 0.14 -21.97
CA LEU A 343 0.00 0.76 -22.61
C LEU A 343 -0.41 2.06 -23.31
N SER A 344 0.18 3.18 -22.89
CA SER A 344 -0.11 4.51 -23.45
C SER A 344 1.02 5.11 -24.28
N GLY A 345 2.14 4.42 -24.45
CA GLY A 345 3.24 4.94 -25.25
C GLY A 345 3.93 6.16 -24.64
N ASP A 346 4.21 7.16 -25.47
CA ASP A 346 4.73 8.48 -25.12
C ASP A 346 3.64 9.53 -24.81
N ALA A 347 2.39 9.11 -24.61
CA ALA A 347 1.30 10.03 -24.30
C ALA A 347 1.64 10.92 -23.09
N PRO A 348 1.58 12.26 -23.22
CA PRO A 348 1.93 13.20 -22.17
C PRO A 348 0.75 13.34 -21.20
N ILE A 349 0.64 12.39 -20.28
CA ILE A 349 -0.17 12.57 -19.08
C ILE A 349 0.49 13.67 -18.27
N ARG A 350 -0.31 14.66 -17.87
CA ARG A 350 0.16 15.86 -17.18
C ARG A 350 -0.41 15.94 -15.77
N ASP A 351 0.36 16.51 -14.86
CA ASP A 351 -0.06 16.85 -13.50
C ASP A 351 -0.82 18.19 -13.46
N ASP A 352 -1.20 18.62 -12.25
CA ASP A 352 -1.96 19.84 -11.99
C ASP A 352 -1.17 21.12 -12.26
N GLN A 353 0.16 21.03 -12.36
CA GLN A 353 1.02 22.11 -12.83
C GLN A 353 1.15 22.15 -14.36
N GLY A 354 0.61 21.14 -15.06
CA GLY A 354 0.70 20.98 -16.50
C GLY A 354 2.01 20.36 -16.96
N ASP A 355 2.86 19.89 -16.04
CA ASP A 355 4.09 19.18 -16.33
C ASP A 355 3.79 17.71 -16.63
N VAL A 356 4.65 17.05 -17.41
CA VAL A 356 4.46 15.62 -17.68
C VAL A 356 4.75 14.85 -16.40
N VAL A 357 3.84 13.95 -16.00
CA VAL A 357 4.04 13.17 -14.77
C VAL A 357 5.38 12.42 -14.78
N TRP A 358 6.06 12.44 -13.63
CA TRP A 358 7.42 11.95 -13.44
C TRP A 358 7.55 10.41 -13.43
N TRP A 359 6.45 9.69 -13.31
CA TRP A 359 6.43 8.23 -13.25
C TRP A 359 6.33 7.60 -14.65
N GLY A 360 7.02 6.47 -14.83
CA GLY A 360 6.97 5.63 -16.03
C GLY A 360 5.87 4.56 -15.97
N GLY A 361 5.36 4.25 -14.79
CA GLY A 361 4.27 3.30 -14.61
C GLY A 361 3.48 3.50 -13.32
N LEU A 362 2.33 2.83 -13.24
CA LEU A 362 1.51 2.69 -12.05
C LEU A 362 1.07 1.24 -11.89
N GLY A 363 1.00 0.77 -10.66
CA GLY A 363 0.50 -0.56 -10.31
C GLY A 363 -0.50 -0.49 -9.16
N ARG A 364 -1.71 -1.04 -9.34
CA ARG A 364 -2.63 -1.24 -8.22
C ARG A 364 -2.17 -2.45 -7.42
N VAL A 365 -1.66 -2.18 -6.22
CA VAL A 365 -1.01 -3.17 -5.39
C VAL A 365 -2.01 -4.28 -5.06
N GLY A 366 -1.83 -5.45 -5.66
CA GLY A 366 -2.72 -6.59 -5.43
C GLY A 366 -4.01 -6.69 -6.25
N GLU A 367 -4.22 -5.84 -7.27
CA GLU A 367 -5.45 -5.92 -8.11
C GLU A 367 -5.24 -6.45 -9.53
N GLY A 368 -3.99 -6.65 -9.94
CA GLY A 368 -3.68 -7.08 -11.29
C GLY A 368 -3.96 -5.99 -12.32
N LEU A 369 -3.71 -4.72 -11.98
CA LEU A 369 -3.87 -3.58 -12.87
C LEU A 369 -2.58 -2.78 -12.91
N SER A 370 -2.02 -2.62 -14.11
CA SER A 370 -0.86 -1.77 -14.34
C SER A 370 -1.11 -0.81 -15.49
N PHE A 371 -0.48 0.35 -15.43
CA PHE A 371 -0.48 1.36 -16.47
C PHE A 371 0.98 1.71 -16.79
N LEU A 372 1.34 1.68 -18.07
CA LEU A 372 2.73 1.78 -18.50
C LEU A 372 2.87 2.89 -19.55
N ARG A 373 3.78 3.82 -19.25
CA ARG A 373 4.28 4.85 -20.15
C ARG A 373 5.67 4.44 -20.64
N SER A 374 5.75 3.87 -21.83
CA SER A 374 6.99 3.33 -22.37
C SER A 374 7.00 3.44 -23.88
N THR A 375 8.18 3.67 -24.46
CA THR A 375 8.36 3.87 -25.90
C THR A 375 9.20 2.78 -26.55
N THR A 376 9.83 1.92 -25.76
CA THR A 376 10.59 0.76 -26.26
C THR A 376 10.12 -0.52 -25.59
N VAL A 377 10.29 -1.65 -26.27
CA VAL A 377 9.95 -2.98 -25.73
C VAL A 377 10.73 -3.24 -24.44
N ASP A 378 12.04 -2.94 -24.43
CA ASP A 378 12.88 -3.10 -23.24
C ASP A 378 12.36 -2.25 -22.07
N SER A 379 12.09 -0.95 -22.28
CA SER A 379 11.52 -0.11 -21.22
C SER A 379 10.18 -0.62 -20.71
N ALA A 380 9.32 -1.13 -21.60
CA ALA A 380 8.00 -1.64 -21.23
C ALA A 380 8.08 -2.98 -20.46
N ILE A 381 9.00 -3.87 -20.83
CA ILE A 381 9.35 -5.04 -20.00
C ILE A 381 9.85 -4.55 -18.66
N ARG A 382 10.72 -3.52 -18.65
CA ARG A 382 11.38 -3.12 -17.43
C ARG A 382 10.42 -2.53 -16.40
N VAL A 383 9.59 -1.59 -16.83
CA VAL A 383 8.50 -1.00 -16.05
C VAL A 383 7.46 -2.07 -15.73
N GLY A 384 7.09 -2.93 -16.68
CA GLY A 384 6.15 -4.03 -16.46
C GLY A 384 6.56 -4.98 -15.34
N LEU A 385 7.83 -5.33 -15.22
CA LEU A 385 8.36 -6.14 -14.11
C LEU A 385 8.22 -5.46 -12.74
N HIS A 386 8.27 -4.13 -12.70
CA HIS A 386 8.06 -3.35 -11.48
C HIS A 386 6.56 -3.25 -11.14
N GLU A 387 5.73 -2.83 -12.10
CA GLU A 387 4.29 -2.64 -11.87
C GLU A 387 3.54 -3.96 -11.64
N VAL A 388 3.95 -5.05 -12.29
CA VAL A 388 3.41 -6.37 -11.99
C VAL A 388 3.95 -6.89 -10.64
N GLY A 389 5.12 -6.44 -10.19
CA GLY A 389 5.60 -6.65 -8.82
C GLY A 389 4.63 -6.07 -7.77
N HIS A 390 4.07 -4.89 -8.03
CA HIS A 390 2.99 -4.34 -7.20
C HIS A 390 1.71 -5.18 -7.28
N ASN A 391 1.31 -5.65 -8.46
CA ASN A 391 0.16 -6.56 -8.60
C ASN A 391 0.34 -7.86 -7.79
N LEU A 392 1.58 -8.31 -7.60
CA LEU A 392 1.96 -9.45 -6.77
C LEU A 392 1.98 -9.14 -5.26
N GLY A 393 1.77 -7.88 -4.87
CA GLY A 393 1.67 -7.44 -3.48
C GLY A 393 2.94 -6.86 -2.88
N LEU A 394 3.97 -6.57 -3.70
CA LEU A 394 5.22 -5.99 -3.22
C LEU A 394 5.11 -4.48 -3.02
N ALA A 395 5.76 -3.96 -1.98
CA ALA A 395 6.02 -2.53 -1.82
C ALA A 395 7.36 -2.16 -2.52
N HIS A 396 7.63 -0.86 -2.67
CA HIS A 396 8.96 -0.44 -3.11
C HIS A 396 10.03 -0.89 -2.11
N SER A 397 11.17 -1.31 -2.61
CA SER A 397 12.34 -1.62 -1.79
C SER A 397 13.14 -0.34 -1.55
N SER A 398 13.30 0.05 -0.29
CA SER A 398 13.93 1.32 0.10
C SER A 398 15.32 1.09 0.67
N ASN A 399 16.11 2.15 0.90
CA ASN A 399 17.25 2.09 1.82
C ASN A 399 16.96 2.90 3.08
N LEU A 400 17.48 2.45 4.22
CA LEU A 400 17.35 3.21 5.47
C LEU A 400 18.47 4.25 5.55
N TYR A 401 18.15 5.48 5.95
CA TYR A 401 19.18 6.47 6.26
C TYR A 401 19.83 6.13 7.61
N THR A 402 21.15 6.28 7.69
CA THR A 402 21.87 6.12 8.98
C THR A 402 21.54 7.24 9.96
N THR A 403 21.08 8.40 9.46
CA THR A 403 20.54 9.51 10.27
C THR A 403 19.28 10.07 9.61
N PRO A 404 18.19 10.35 10.36
CA PRO A 404 16.98 10.96 9.81
C PRO A 404 17.26 12.33 9.17
N GLN A 405 16.63 12.60 8.02
CA GLN A 405 16.79 13.83 7.25
C GLN A 405 15.67 14.81 7.57
N LEU A 406 16.00 16.03 8.01
CA LEU A 406 14.98 17.08 8.20
C LEU A 406 14.49 17.56 6.83
N ILE A 407 13.25 17.23 6.47
CA ILE A 407 12.68 17.58 5.16
C ILE A 407 11.75 18.81 5.23
N ASN A 408 11.16 19.11 6.38
CA ASN A 408 10.28 20.26 6.55
C ASN A 408 10.09 20.67 8.02
N THR A 409 9.44 21.80 8.27
CA THR A 409 8.90 22.19 9.58
C THR A 409 7.46 22.66 9.39
N PHE A 410 6.49 22.02 10.06
CA PHE A 410 5.07 22.38 9.98
C PHE A 410 4.54 22.77 11.36
N ILE A 411 3.99 23.97 11.49
CA ILE A 411 3.49 24.54 12.76
C ILE A 411 4.57 24.46 13.86
N GLY A 412 5.82 24.76 13.51
CA GLY A 412 6.96 24.74 14.44
C GLY A 412 7.47 23.34 14.82
N ILE A 413 6.99 22.28 14.17
CA ILE A 413 7.40 20.89 14.43
C ILE A 413 8.26 20.39 13.26
N PRO A 414 9.49 19.90 13.52
CA PRO A 414 10.33 19.33 12.47
C PRO A 414 9.76 18.00 11.95
N ILE A 415 9.80 17.81 10.64
CA ILE A 415 9.40 16.58 9.94
C ILE A 415 10.65 15.93 9.38
N TYR A 416 10.89 14.67 9.76
CA TYR A 416 12.05 13.91 9.33
C TYR A 416 11.66 12.80 8.34
N GLU A 417 12.50 12.57 7.34
CA GLU A 417 12.49 11.39 6.48
C GLU A 417 13.55 10.40 6.97
N TYR A 418 13.22 9.11 7.04
CA TYR A 418 14.08 8.09 7.63
C TYR A 418 14.67 7.12 6.61
N PHE A 419 14.20 7.15 5.37
CA PHE A 419 14.60 6.24 4.31
C PHE A 419 14.47 6.93 2.95
N SER A 420 15.23 6.46 1.95
CA SER A 420 14.99 6.85 0.55
C SER A 420 14.08 5.84 -0.11
N GLU A 421 12.93 6.30 -0.59
CA GLU A 421 12.07 5.44 -1.40
C GLU A 421 12.79 5.01 -2.68
N TYR A 422 12.66 3.73 -3.02
CA TYR A 422 13.41 3.05 -4.09
C TYR A 422 14.92 2.98 -3.87
N GLY A 423 15.42 3.36 -2.70
CA GLY A 423 16.86 3.41 -2.43
C GLY A 423 17.58 2.07 -2.44
N ASP A 424 16.86 0.95 -2.52
CA ASP A 424 17.50 -0.35 -2.77
C ASP A 424 17.95 -0.45 -4.24
N ARG A 425 19.24 -0.18 -4.44
CA ARG A 425 19.93 -0.25 -5.74
C ARG A 425 20.08 -1.66 -6.32
N TYR A 426 19.66 -2.70 -5.58
CA TYR A 426 19.84 -4.08 -5.99
C TYR A 426 18.52 -4.80 -6.22
N CYS A 427 17.40 -4.26 -5.74
CA CYS A 427 16.08 -4.84 -5.96
C CYS A 427 15.34 -4.14 -7.10
N ARG A 428 14.62 -4.90 -7.93
CA ARG A 428 13.75 -4.33 -8.98
C ARG A 428 12.66 -3.40 -8.47
N MET A 429 12.18 -3.64 -7.25
CA MET A 429 11.20 -2.76 -6.61
C MET A 429 11.85 -1.51 -5.99
N GLY A 430 13.18 -1.43 -6.03
CA GLY A 430 13.94 -0.20 -5.78
C GLY A 430 14.41 0.41 -7.09
N ARG A 431 15.68 0.81 -7.14
CA ARG A 431 16.34 1.34 -8.34
C ARG A 431 17.15 0.28 -9.10
N GLY A 432 17.20 -0.95 -8.59
CA GLY A 432 18.01 -2.02 -9.17
C GLY A 432 17.54 -2.48 -10.54
N ALA A 433 18.50 -2.85 -11.40
CA ALA A 433 18.24 -3.49 -12.67
C ALA A 433 17.97 -5.00 -12.55
N GLU A 434 18.40 -5.59 -11.43
CA GLU A 434 18.35 -7.03 -11.15
C GLU A 434 16.98 -7.51 -10.66
N ASP A 435 16.92 -8.76 -10.19
CA ASP A 435 15.74 -9.44 -9.67
C ASP A 435 15.26 -8.91 -8.30
N PHE A 436 14.27 -9.58 -7.72
CA PHE A 436 13.80 -9.26 -6.37
C PHE A 436 14.76 -9.78 -5.30
N ASN A 437 14.86 -9.05 -4.18
CA ASN A 437 15.54 -9.53 -2.98
C ASN A 437 14.90 -10.84 -2.46
N ALA A 438 15.68 -11.63 -1.71
CA ALA A 438 15.28 -12.93 -1.19
C ALA A 438 14.05 -12.86 -0.27
N ARG A 439 13.87 -11.76 0.47
CA ARG A 439 12.65 -11.52 1.26
C ARG A 439 11.42 -11.44 0.37
N TYR A 440 11.45 -10.67 -0.71
CA TYR A 440 10.33 -10.58 -1.65
C TYR A 440 10.08 -11.92 -2.34
N LYS A 441 11.13 -12.65 -2.73
CA LYS A 441 10.97 -14.01 -3.25
C LYS A 441 10.32 -14.94 -2.21
N HIS A 442 10.65 -14.83 -0.92
CA HIS A 442 9.99 -15.59 0.14
C HIS A 442 8.53 -15.15 0.36
N TRP A 443 8.26 -13.84 0.38
CA TRP A 443 6.91 -13.27 0.49
C TRP A 443 5.97 -13.75 -0.62
N LEU A 444 6.49 -13.84 -1.85
CA LEU A 444 5.78 -14.35 -3.02
C LEU A 444 5.73 -15.89 -3.10
N ARG A 445 6.23 -16.60 -2.09
CA ARG A 445 6.33 -18.07 -2.07
C ARG A 445 7.19 -18.62 -3.20
N TRP A 446 8.15 -17.84 -3.68
CA TRP A 446 9.14 -18.27 -4.66
C TRP A 446 10.31 -19.02 -4.03
N LEU A 447 10.67 -18.61 -2.81
CA LEU A 447 11.51 -19.35 -1.87
C LEU A 447 10.63 -19.95 -0.78
N ASP A 448 10.85 -21.22 -0.43
CA ASP A 448 10.16 -21.85 0.70
C ASP A 448 10.83 -21.46 2.02
N ASP A 449 10.16 -21.72 3.14
CA ASP A 449 10.71 -21.53 4.48
C ASP A 449 12.03 -22.28 4.70
N SER A 450 12.26 -23.40 3.99
CA SER A 450 13.54 -24.13 4.03
C SER A 450 14.67 -23.42 3.27
N ASN A 451 14.35 -22.59 2.28
CA ASN A 451 15.33 -21.77 1.57
C ASN A 451 15.61 -20.45 2.29
N PHE A 452 14.65 -19.98 3.09
CA PHE A 452 14.73 -18.70 3.82
C PHE A 452 14.43 -18.89 5.31
N PRO A 453 15.20 -19.74 6.02
CA PRO A 453 14.89 -20.15 7.38
C PRO A 453 14.99 -19.00 8.38
N LEU A 454 14.24 -19.16 9.47
CA LEU A 454 14.34 -18.32 10.66
C LEU A 454 15.49 -18.79 11.55
N ALA A 455 16.47 -17.92 11.77
CA ALA A 455 17.64 -18.16 12.62
C ALA A 455 17.26 -18.12 14.12
N ILE A 456 16.54 -19.14 14.58
CA ILE A 456 16.10 -19.23 15.99
C ILE A 456 17.17 -19.81 16.93
N SER A 457 18.32 -20.23 16.42
CA SER A 457 19.44 -20.80 17.19
C SER A 457 20.79 -20.25 16.76
N ASP A 458 21.73 -20.13 17.69
CA ASP A 458 23.12 -19.78 17.40
C ASP A 458 23.76 -20.85 16.50
N GLY A 459 24.51 -20.40 15.50
CA GLY A 459 25.20 -21.31 14.61
C GLY A 459 25.82 -20.62 13.40
N ARG A 460 26.51 -21.43 12.60
CA ARG A 460 27.00 -21.01 11.29
C ARG A 460 25.95 -21.40 10.24
N TYR A 461 25.45 -20.40 9.52
CA TYR A 461 24.58 -20.57 8.37
C TYR A 461 25.38 -20.36 7.09
N THR A 462 25.16 -21.22 6.08
CA THR A 462 25.76 -21.06 4.76
C THR A 462 24.67 -20.61 3.80
N ILE A 463 24.74 -19.35 3.39
CA ILE A 463 23.83 -18.72 2.43
C ILE A 463 24.43 -18.89 1.04
N ARG A 464 23.61 -19.33 0.09
CA ARG A 464 23.92 -19.40 -1.32
C ARG A 464 23.24 -18.26 -2.07
N GLU A 465 23.75 -17.97 -3.26
CA GLU A 465 23.30 -16.90 -4.14
C GLU A 465 21.83 -17.04 -4.55
N HIS A 466 20.99 -16.03 -4.32
CA HIS A 466 19.55 -16.13 -4.62
C HIS A 466 19.19 -15.81 -6.07
N ASP A 467 20.13 -15.34 -6.88
CA ASP A 467 19.92 -14.79 -8.21
C ASP A 467 20.40 -15.72 -9.34
N LEU A 468 20.73 -16.98 -9.01
CA LEU A 468 21.01 -18.04 -9.98
C LEU A 468 19.90 -19.10 -10.01
N GLU A 469 19.77 -19.82 -11.13
CA GLU A 469 18.68 -20.75 -11.45
C GLU A 469 18.48 -21.93 -10.45
N GLU A 470 19.39 -22.17 -9.50
CA GLU A 470 19.33 -23.35 -8.63
C GLU A 470 18.49 -23.12 -7.35
N LYS A 471 17.40 -23.90 -7.20
CA LYS A 471 16.46 -23.82 -6.07
C LYS A 471 16.93 -24.46 -4.74
N GLY A 472 18.16 -24.99 -4.69
CA GLY A 472 18.68 -25.77 -3.56
C GLY A 472 19.31 -24.93 -2.44
N GLY A 473 19.17 -25.38 -1.19
CA GLY A 473 19.85 -24.81 -0.03
C GLY A 473 19.27 -23.50 0.50
N VAL A 474 19.94 -22.94 1.51
CA VAL A 474 19.58 -21.66 2.12
C VAL A 474 20.03 -20.52 1.20
N ARG A 475 19.09 -19.67 0.78
CA ARG A 475 19.28 -18.55 -0.16
C ARG A 475 19.15 -17.18 0.51
N GLY A 476 18.65 -17.17 1.73
CA GLY A 476 18.77 -16.05 2.64
C GLY A 476 18.38 -16.48 4.05
N LEU A 477 18.57 -15.60 5.02
CA LEU A 477 18.41 -15.91 6.44
C LEU A 477 17.59 -14.82 7.10
N GLN A 478 16.57 -15.19 7.86
CA GLN A 478 15.81 -14.27 8.70
C GLN A 478 16.39 -14.27 10.11
N VAL A 479 16.75 -13.10 10.62
CA VAL A 479 17.32 -12.92 11.95
C VAL A 479 16.34 -12.06 12.77
N PRO A 480 15.51 -12.71 13.60
CA PRO A 480 14.52 -12.00 14.41
C PRO A 480 15.20 -11.31 15.60
N PHE A 481 14.64 -10.19 16.04
CA PHE A 481 15.08 -9.55 17.28
C PHE A 481 13.89 -9.00 18.07
N ASN A 482 14.02 -9.00 19.40
CA ASN A 482 13.05 -8.37 20.31
C ASN A 482 13.49 -6.94 20.68
N ALA A 483 14.14 -6.26 19.73
CA ALA A 483 14.57 -4.89 19.93
C ALA A 483 13.35 -3.99 19.76
N GLY A 484 13.00 -3.28 20.83
CA GLY A 484 12.24 -2.04 20.72
C GLY A 484 13.10 -0.98 20.03
N LEU A 485 13.43 -1.15 18.75
CA LEU A 485 13.75 -0.04 17.85
C LEU A 485 12.45 0.74 17.57
N ALA A 486 11.82 1.14 18.68
CA ALA A 486 10.56 1.85 18.78
C ALA A 486 10.70 3.33 18.39
N VAL A 487 11.84 3.72 17.82
CA VAL A 487 12.00 5.07 17.27
C VAL A 487 11.17 5.21 15.98
N LEU A 488 10.88 4.10 15.27
CA LEU A 488 10.18 4.16 13.99
C LEU A 488 9.02 3.17 13.83
N GLY A 489 8.85 2.20 14.74
CA GLY A 489 7.83 1.15 14.60
C GLY A 489 8.03 0.28 13.36
N LEU A 490 9.24 0.30 12.78
CA LEU A 490 9.46 -0.21 11.44
C LEU A 490 9.71 -1.71 11.40
N ASP A 491 10.33 -2.36 12.40
CA ASP A 491 10.91 -3.68 12.12
C ASP A 491 11.08 -4.60 13.33
N SER A 492 10.91 -5.89 13.07
CA SER A 492 11.06 -6.99 14.03
C SER A 492 12.11 -8.03 13.60
N SER A 493 12.78 -7.82 12.45
CA SER A 493 13.78 -8.73 11.92
C SER A 493 14.74 -8.10 10.91
N LEU A 494 15.93 -8.68 10.79
CA LEU A 494 16.83 -8.50 9.66
C LEU A 494 16.68 -9.69 8.71
N THR A 495 16.99 -9.45 7.45
CA THR A 495 17.25 -10.50 6.48
C THR A 495 18.66 -10.35 5.94
N VAL A 496 19.31 -11.48 5.71
CA VAL A 496 20.65 -11.54 5.13
C VAL A 496 20.57 -12.36 3.86
N GLU A 497 21.08 -11.82 2.76
CA GLU A 497 21.08 -12.47 1.46
C GLU A 497 22.45 -12.35 0.77
N TYR A 498 22.66 -13.20 -0.23
CA TYR A 498 23.85 -13.20 -1.07
C TYR A 498 23.44 -13.33 -2.53
N ARG A 499 24.18 -12.67 -3.42
CA ARG A 499 23.89 -12.61 -4.84
C ARG A 499 25.18 -12.59 -5.68
N LEU A 500 25.15 -13.06 -6.92
CA LEU A 500 26.35 -13.26 -7.76
C LEU A 500 26.18 -12.84 -9.23
N THR A 501 24.97 -12.51 -9.70
CA THR A 501 24.63 -12.30 -11.12
C THR A 501 25.35 -11.10 -11.75
N ASP A 502 25.76 -10.11 -10.96
CA ASP A 502 26.73 -9.10 -11.40
C ASP A 502 28.10 -9.32 -10.72
N PRO A 503 28.96 -10.20 -11.28
CA PRO A 503 30.29 -10.45 -10.74
C PRO A 503 31.24 -9.26 -10.92
N THR A 504 30.87 -8.26 -11.72
CA THR A 504 31.68 -7.06 -11.97
C THR A 504 31.54 -6.02 -10.86
N ASN A 505 30.43 -6.07 -10.10
CA ASN A 505 30.25 -5.30 -8.89
C ASN A 505 30.82 -6.05 -7.67
N PRO A 506 32.00 -5.65 -7.14
CA PRO A 506 32.63 -6.37 -6.05
C PRO A 506 31.83 -6.31 -4.74
N LEU A 507 30.97 -5.29 -4.55
CA LEU A 507 30.09 -5.19 -3.40
C LEU A 507 29.00 -6.27 -3.45
N LEU A 508 28.51 -6.59 -4.65
CA LEU A 508 27.55 -7.67 -4.85
C LEU A 508 28.22 -9.03 -4.77
N ALA A 509 29.28 -9.23 -5.56
CA ALA A 509 29.90 -10.55 -5.73
C ALA A 509 30.56 -11.10 -4.44
N LYS A 510 30.94 -10.23 -3.50
CA LYS A 510 31.70 -10.60 -2.29
C LYS A 510 31.05 -10.16 -0.98
N GLY A 511 29.93 -9.45 -1.04
CA GLY A 511 29.24 -8.90 0.13
C GLY A 511 27.94 -9.65 0.43
N ALA A 512 27.52 -9.62 1.70
CA ALA A 512 26.16 -9.95 2.07
C ALA A 512 25.32 -8.67 2.06
N GLN A 513 24.09 -8.76 1.58
CA GLN A 513 23.12 -7.68 1.67
C GLN A 513 22.27 -7.91 2.92
N ILE A 514 21.93 -6.81 3.59
CA ILE A 514 21.14 -6.84 4.81
C ILE A 514 19.95 -5.92 4.61
N HIS A 515 18.75 -6.46 4.79
CA HIS A 515 17.53 -5.66 4.81
C HIS A 515 16.86 -5.75 6.16
N LEU A 516 16.25 -4.65 6.57
CA LEU A 516 15.44 -4.51 7.75
C LEU A 516 13.96 -4.61 7.33
N MET A 517 13.14 -5.34 8.10
CA MET A 517 11.73 -5.56 7.77
C MET A 517 10.82 -5.84 8.98
N ASP A 518 9.52 -5.64 8.77
CA ASP A 518 8.44 -6.20 9.59
C ASP A 518 7.88 -7.51 9.00
N ALA A 519 7.58 -8.48 9.87
CA ALA A 519 7.05 -9.80 9.48
C ALA A 519 5.73 -9.71 8.68
N SER A 520 4.88 -8.75 9.04
CA SER A 520 3.53 -8.56 8.54
C SER A 520 3.43 -7.53 7.41
N SER A 521 4.55 -6.92 7.03
CA SER A 521 4.64 -5.91 5.97
C SER A 521 5.41 -6.44 4.76
N PRO A 522 4.96 -6.10 3.53
CA PRO A 522 5.74 -6.31 2.31
C PRO A 522 6.84 -5.26 2.12
N LYS A 523 7.07 -4.34 3.07
CA LYS A 523 8.11 -3.31 2.98
C LYS A 523 9.46 -3.85 3.47
N VAL A 524 10.54 -3.51 2.77
CA VAL A 524 11.91 -3.76 3.22
C VAL A 524 12.79 -2.52 3.05
N TYR A 525 13.82 -2.45 3.90
CA TYR A 525 14.80 -1.37 3.90
C TYR A 525 16.22 -1.94 3.83
N LEU A 526 16.92 -1.72 2.73
CA LEU A 526 18.35 -2.02 2.61
C LEU A 526 19.13 -1.21 3.66
N LEU A 527 19.90 -1.91 4.47
CA LEU A 527 20.87 -1.32 5.39
C LEU A 527 22.20 -1.21 4.65
N ASP A 528 22.51 -0.02 4.14
CA ASP A 528 23.79 0.19 3.49
C ASP A 528 24.91 0.36 4.52
N GLY A 529 25.63 -0.74 4.76
CA GLY A 529 26.83 -0.77 5.59
C GLY A 529 28.13 -0.59 4.80
N THR A 530 28.07 -0.20 3.52
CA THR A 530 29.27 -0.04 2.69
C THR A 530 30.10 1.12 3.23
N PRO A 531 31.37 0.92 3.64
CA PRO A 531 32.16 1.99 4.27
C PRO A 531 32.40 3.24 3.39
N GLU A 532 32.21 3.12 2.07
CA GLU A 532 32.49 4.16 1.08
C GLU A 532 31.23 4.87 0.56
N THR A 533 30.02 4.41 0.89
CA THR A 533 28.80 5.11 0.49
C THR A 533 28.51 6.26 1.44
N PRO A 534 28.28 7.49 0.94
CA PRO A 534 27.90 8.60 1.79
C PRO A 534 26.60 8.28 2.53
N ASN A 535 26.57 8.57 3.83
CA ASN A 535 25.45 8.34 4.76
C ASN A 535 24.08 8.89 4.32
N HIS A 536 24.03 9.67 3.23
CA HIS A 536 22.90 10.50 2.83
C HIS A 536 22.60 10.50 1.32
N GLU A 537 23.34 9.74 0.48
CA GLU A 537 23.11 9.81 -0.98
C GLU A 537 22.69 8.47 -1.60
N PRO A 538 21.74 8.51 -2.57
CA PRO A 538 21.34 7.36 -3.38
C PRO A 538 22.36 7.02 -4.49
N ASP A 539 23.41 7.83 -4.66
CA ASP A 539 24.34 7.72 -5.78
C ASP A 539 25.69 7.13 -5.32
N GLY A 540 25.81 5.82 -5.52
CA GLY A 540 27.09 5.10 -5.61
C GLY A 540 27.14 4.33 -6.91
#